data_AF-A0A6N8HTF8-F1
#
_entry.id   AF-A0A6N8HTF8-F1
#
_cell.length_a   1.000
_cell.length_b   1.000
_cell.length_c   1.000
_cell.angle_alpha   90.00
_cell.angle_beta   90.00
_cell.angle_gamma   90.00
#
_symmetry.space_group_name_H-M   'P 1'
#
loop_
_entity.id
_entity.type
_entity.pdbx_description
1 polymer ?
#
loop_
_entity_poly.entity_id
_entity_poly.type
_entity_poly.pdbx_seq_one_letter_code
_entity_poly.pdbx_strand_id
1 'polypeptide(L)'
;MVAKQVPNPTGNFFASLSKRLETLPDHFGDLWEQELSQFMHHACINRNDREIMMQFGRTLGQHDFEQQQKHIYLANSHLDRELEEARDNQIRYAKLAKSLGVLFGLFIVLLLI
;
A
#
# COMPACT_ATOMS: atom_id res chain seq x y z
N MET A 1 -12.05 16.83 3.45
CA MET A 1 -10.78 16.48 2.80
C MET A 1 -10.45 15.03 3.13
N VAL A 2 -10.09 14.24 2.11
CA VAL A 2 -9.81 12.79 2.20
C VAL A 2 -8.86 12.47 3.36
N ALA A 3 -7.85 13.30 3.60
CA ALA A 3 -6.88 13.16 4.69
C ALA A 3 -7.50 12.98 6.09
N LYS A 4 -8.67 13.55 6.37
CA LYS A 4 -9.35 13.43 7.68
C LYS A 4 -10.21 12.16 7.79
N GLN A 5 -10.42 11.45 6.68
CA GLN A 5 -11.32 10.28 6.60
C GLN A 5 -10.55 8.96 6.61
N VAL A 6 -9.22 8.98 6.43
CA VAL A 6 -8.37 7.80 6.42
C VAL A 6 -7.35 7.85 7.56
N PRO A 7 -7.01 6.69 8.17
CA PRO A 7 -6.01 6.63 9.23
C PRO A 7 -4.60 6.91 8.70
N ASN A 8 -3.68 7.22 9.63
CA ASN A 8 -2.26 7.30 9.32
C ASN A 8 -1.66 5.92 9.05
N PRO A 9 -0.67 5.81 8.15
CA PRO A 9 0.09 6.90 7.49
C PRO A 9 -0.60 7.55 6.27
N THR A 10 -1.71 6.99 5.78
CA THR A 10 -2.38 7.44 4.53
C THR A 10 -3.01 8.83 4.65
N GLY A 11 -3.56 9.16 5.82
CA GLY A 11 -4.06 10.51 6.09
C GLY A 11 -2.99 11.59 5.95
N ASN A 12 -1.81 11.35 6.51
CA ASN A 12 -0.66 12.25 6.40
C ASN A 12 -0.21 12.46 4.95
N PHE A 13 -0.23 11.41 4.12
CA PHE A 13 0.09 11.53 2.69
C PHE A 13 -0.83 12.54 1.99
N PHE A 14 -2.15 12.38 2.11
CA PHE A 14 -3.10 13.30 1.48
C PHE A 14 -3.06 14.71 2.09
N ALA A 15 -2.79 14.84 3.38
CA ALA A 15 -2.63 16.14 4.03
C ALA A 15 -1.39 16.89 3.50
N SER A 16 -0.27 16.19 3.36
CA SER A 16 0.97 16.75 2.83
C SER A 16 0.84 17.15 1.36
N LEU A 17 0.25 16.27 0.54
CA LEU A 17 -0.02 16.54 -0.88
C LEU A 17 -0.87 17.80 -1.06
N SER A 18 -1.96 17.93 -0.29
CA SER A 18 -2.83 19.11 -0.34
C SER A 18 -2.12 20.38 0.08
N LYS A 19 -1.33 20.34 1.15
CA LYS A 19 -0.63 21.51 1.65
C LYS A 19 0.36 22.04 0.61
N ARG A 20 1.08 21.15 -0.06
CA ARG A 20 2.08 21.52 -1.08
C ARG A 20 1.47 22.02 -2.37
N LEU A 21 0.30 21.49 -2.76
CA LEU A 21 -0.48 21.99 -3.88
C LEU A 21 -0.88 23.47 -3.71
N GLU A 22 -1.13 23.92 -2.49
CA GLU A 22 -1.47 25.32 -2.21
C GLU A 22 -0.25 26.26 -2.20
N THR A 23 0.97 25.71 -2.04
CA THR A 23 2.19 26.52 -1.84
C THR A 23 3.10 26.62 -3.06
N LEU A 24 3.06 25.67 -4.00
CA LEU A 24 3.99 25.61 -5.14
C LEU A 24 3.27 25.32 -6.47
N PRO A 25 3.64 26.00 -7.58
CA PRO A 25 3.18 25.69 -8.92
C PRO A 25 4.00 24.55 -9.57
N ASP A 26 4.30 23.50 -8.81
CA ASP A 26 5.00 22.32 -9.33
C ASP A 26 4.05 21.45 -10.16
N HIS A 27 4.59 20.69 -11.12
CA HIS A 27 3.80 19.70 -11.87
C HIS A 27 3.29 18.62 -10.90
N PHE A 28 1.98 18.38 -10.90
CA PHE A 28 1.31 17.49 -9.94
C PHE A 28 1.94 16.09 -9.87
N GLY A 29 2.37 15.55 -11.02
CA GLY A 29 3.07 14.26 -11.08
C GLY A 29 4.35 14.24 -10.23
N ASP A 30 5.19 15.27 -10.32
CA ASP A 30 6.45 15.33 -9.57
C ASP A 30 6.20 15.47 -8.08
N LEU A 31 5.19 16.28 -7.72
CA LEU A 31 4.74 16.43 -6.35
C LEU A 31 4.24 15.09 -5.77
N TRP A 32 3.44 14.36 -6.54
CA TRP A 32 2.95 13.04 -6.16
C TRP A 32 4.10 12.06 -5.92
N GLU A 33 5.07 11.98 -6.84
CA GLU A 33 6.21 11.07 -6.70
C GLU A 33 7.05 11.37 -5.45
N GLN A 34 7.24 12.65 -5.13
CA GLN A 34 7.95 13.08 -3.92
C GLN A 34 7.21 12.68 -2.64
N GLU A 35 5.92 12.99 -2.54
CA GLU A 35 5.11 12.66 -1.37
C GLU A 35 4.93 11.15 -1.20
N LEU A 36 4.77 10.42 -2.31
CA LEU A 36 4.68 8.97 -2.30
C LEU A 36 5.98 8.36 -1.76
N SER A 37 7.14 8.90 -2.15
CA SER A 37 8.44 8.44 -1.65
C SER A 37 8.56 8.62 -0.13
N GLN A 38 8.03 9.71 0.45
CA GLN A 38 8.01 9.90 1.90
C GLN A 38 7.01 8.96 2.60
N PHE A 39 5.86 8.72 1.98
CA PHE A 39 4.85 7.77 2.47
C PHE A 39 5.40 6.35 2.55
N MET A 40 6.20 5.90 1.58
CA MET A 40 6.84 4.57 1.56
C MET A 40 7.68 4.26 2.81
N HIS A 41 8.28 5.29 3.44
CA HIS A 41 9.09 5.07 4.65
C HIS A 41 8.24 4.72 5.87
N HIS A 42 6.95 5.05 5.84
CA HIS A 42 6.02 4.91 6.94
C HIS A 42 4.93 3.87 6.67
N ALA A 43 4.65 3.59 5.40
CA ALA A 43 3.68 2.61 4.96
C ALA A 43 4.36 1.26 4.68
N CYS A 44 3.88 0.20 5.31
CA CYS A 44 4.31 -1.18 5.03
C CYS A 44 3.72 -1.68 3.70
N ILE A 45 4.03 -1.01 2.60
CA ILE A 45 3.58 -1.38 1.25
C ILE A 45 4.75 -1.95 0.43
N ASN A 46 4.44 -2.87 -0.48
CA ASN A 46 5.44 -3.60 -1.23
C ASN A 46 5.89 -2.81 -2.48
N ARG A 47 6.87 -3.35 -3.23
CA ARG A 47 7.39 -2.68 -4.43
C ARG A 47 6.35 -2.57 -5.55
N ASN A 48 5.44 -3.53 -5.65
CA ASN A 48 4.39 -3.55 -6.67
C ASN A 48 3.33 -2.47 -6.38
N ASP A 49 2.91 -2.34 -5.12
CA ASP A 49 2.02 -1.27 -4.65
C ASP A 49 2.57 0.10 -5.01
N ARG A 50 3.87 0.31 -4.79
CA ARG A 50 4.57 1.54 -5.18
C ARG A 50 4.46 1.79 -6.68
N GLU A 51 4.70 0.79 -7.50
CA GLU A 51 4.67 0.94 -8.96
C GLU A 51 3.26 1.29 -9.46
N ILE A 52 2.23 0.65 -8.91
CA ILE A 52 0.83 0.96 -9.18
C ILE A 52 0.52 2.41 -8.80
N MET A 53 0.93 2.84 -7.60
CA MET A 53 0.69 4.21 -7.12
C MET A 53 1.49 5.26 -7.91
N MET A 54 2.68 4.93 -8.40
CA MET A 54 3.48 5.80 -9.26
C MET A 54 2.81 6.00 -10.63
N GLN A 55 2.34 4.91 -11.25
CA GLN A 55 1.61 4.98 -12.51
C GLN A 55 0.33 5.79 -12.36
N PHE A 56 -0.41 5.58 -11.26
CA PHE A 56 -1.60 6.35 -10.94
C PHE A 56 -1.31 7.85 -10.87
N GLY A 57 -0.30 8.26 -10.10
CA GLY A 57 0.10 9.66 -9.96
C GLY A 57 0.44 10.34 -11.28
N ARG A 58 1.10 9.63 -12.20
CA ARG A 58 1.43 10.13 -13.53
C ARG A 58 0.19 10.36 -14.40
N THR A 59 -0.84 9.53 -14.25
CA THR A 59 -2.09 9.68 -15.03
C THR A 59 -2.99 10.82 -14.55
N LEU A 60 -2.75 11.37 -13.36
CA LEU A 60 -3.56 12.45 -12.80
C LEU A 60 -3.24 13.79 -13.49
N GLY A 61 -4.23 14.37 -14.16
CA GLY A 61 -4.12 15.67 -14.84
C GLY A 61 -3.63 15.62 -16.30
N GLN A 62 -3.37 14.43 -16.85
CA GLN A 62 -2.85 14.25 -18.22
C GLN A 62 -3.90 13.78 -19.24
N HIS A 63 -5.07 13.31 -18.80
CA HIS A 63 -6.06 12.64 -19.63
C HIS A 63 -7.47 13.22 -19.47
N ASP A 64 -8.33 13.00 -20.48
CA ASP A 64 -9.75 13.30 -20.38
C ASP A 64 -10.41 12.50 -19.26
N PHE A 65 -11.46 13.07 -18.67
CA PHE A 65 -12.15 12.54 -17.49
C PHE A 65 -12.49 11.04 -17.58
N GLU A 66 -12.97 10.57 -18.74
CA GLU A 66 -13.35 9.17 -18.95
C GLU A 66 -12.15 8.21 -18.88
N GLN A 67 -11.00 8.62 -19.42
CA GLN A 67 -9.76 7.84 -19.37
C GLN A 67 -9.21 7.79 -17.95
N GLN A 68 -9.21 8.92 -17.24
CA GLN A 68 -8.77 9.00 -15.84
C GLN A 68 -9.61 8.08 -14.93
N GLN A 69 -10.93 8.00 -15.16
CA GLN A 69 -11.81 7.09 -14.42
C GLN A 69 -11.44 5.61 -14.65
N LYS A 70 -11.09 5.21 -15.88
CA LYS A 70 -10.64 3.84 -16.18
C LYS A 70 -9.32 3.52 -15.46
N HIS A 71 -8.38 4.46 -15.40
CA HIS A 71 -7.12 4.29 -14.67
C HIS A 71 -7.32 4.14 -13.16
N ILE A 72 -8.25 4.88 -12.56
CA ILE A 72 -8.63 4.70 -11.15
C ILE A 72 -9.14 3.27 -10.91
N TYR A 73 -10.07 2.79 -11.76
CA TYR A 73 -10.66 1.46 -11.61
C TYR A 73 -9.61 0.35 -11.76
N LEU A 74 -8.70 0.50 -12.74
CA LEU A 74 -7.58 -0.43 -12.93
C LEU A 74 -6.66 -0.47 -11.71
N ALA A 75 -6.23 0.69 -11.20
CA ALA A 75 -5.38 0.77 -10.01
C ALA A 75 -6.04 0.10 -8.80
N ASN A 76 -7.34 0.32 -8.59
CA ASN A 76 -8.09 -0.32 -7.51
C ASN A 76 -8.13 -1.85 -7.66
N SER A 77 -8.42 -2.35 -8.87
CA SER A 77 -8.41 -3.79 -9.17
C SER A 77 -7.05 -4.44 -8.89
N HIS A 78 -5.95 -3.77 -9.26
CA HIS A 78 -4.61 -4.26 -8.97
C HIS A 78 -4.31 -4.31 -7.46
N LEU A 79 -4.71 -3.29 -6.71
CA LEU A 79 -4.54 -3.25 -5.25
C LEU A 79 -5.39 -4.31 -4.53
N ASP A 80 -6.61 -4.55 -4.99
CA ASP A 80 -7.49 -5.59 -4.43
C ASP A 80 -6.87 -6.99 -4.60
N ARG A 81 -6.25 -7.26 -5.77
CA ARG A 81 -5.52 -8.52 -6.01
C ARG A 81 -4.31 -8.67 -5.09
N GLU A 82 -3.49 -7.62 -4.94
CA GLU A 82 -2.33 -7.66 -4.03
C GLU A 82 -2.75 -7.88 -2.57
N LEU A 83 -3.88 -7.29 -2.15
CA LEU A 83 -4.44 -7.50 -0.82
C LEU A 83 -4.90 -8.95 -0.61
N GLU A 84 -5.52 -9.57 -1.61
CA GLU A 84 -5.92 -10.97 -1.57
C GLU A 84 -4.70 -11.89 -1.45
N GLU A 85 -3.67 -11.67 -2.26
CA GLU A 85 -2.42 -12.43 -2.18
C GLU A 85 -1.72 -12.28 -0.82
N ALA A 86 -1.72 -11.06 -0.25
CA ALA A 86 -1.17 -10.82 1.08
C ALA A 86 -1.94 -11.58 2.18
N ARG A 87 -3.27 -11.63 2.09
CA ARG A 87 -4.13 -12.38 3.02
C ARG A 87 -3.89 -13.88 2.92
N ASP A 88 -3.81 -14.43 1.71
CA ASP A 88 -3.55 -15.84 1.50
C ASP A 88 -2.19 -16.26 2.05
N ASN A 89 -1.16 -15.44 1.83
CA ASN A 89 0.16 -15.66 2.40
C ASN A 89 0.13 -15.63 3.93
N GLN A 90 -0.56 -14.65 4.54
CA GLN A 90 -0.71 -14.57 6.00
C GLN A 90 -1.36 -15.85 6.57
N ILE A 91 -2.45 -16.32 5.97
CA ILE A 91 -3.15 -17.54 6.39
C ILE A 91 -2.22 -18.75 6.29
N ARG A 92 -1.49 -18.89 5.18
CA ARG A 92 -0.55 -19.98 4.95
C ARG A 92 0.56 -19.99 5.99
N TYR A 93 1.22 -18.86 6.23
CA TYR A 93 2.31 -18.78 7.19
C TYR A 93 1.84 -18.98 8.63
N ALA A 94 0.67 -18.44 9.00
CA ALA A 94 0.09 -18.67 10.32
C ALA A 94 -0.20 -20.15 10.59
N LYS A 95 -0.69 -20.89 9.57
CA LYS A 95 -0.91 -22.33 9.67
C LYS A 95 0.39 -23.11 9.86
N LEU A 96 1.43 -22.76 9.10
CA LEU A 96 2.75 -23.38 9.20
C LEU A 96 3.38 -23.13 10.58
N ALA A 97 3.36 -21.89 11.06
CA ALA A 97 3.89 -21.53 12.37
C ALA A 97 3.18 -22.27 13.51
N LYS A 98 1.85 -22.40 13.45
CA LYS A 98 1.08 -23.21 14.41
C LYS A 98 1.50 -24.68 14.39
N SER A 99 1.62 -25.27 13.20
CA SER A 99 2.05 -26.67 13.06
C SER A 99 3.47 -26.88 13.61
N LEU A 100 4.39 -25.97 13.28
CA LEU A 100 5.77 -26.02 13.75
C LEU A 100 5.86 -25.87 15.27
N GLY A 101 5.06 -24.99 15.88
CA GLY A 101 4.99 -24.84 17.33
C GLY A 101 4.53 -26.11 18.05
N VAL A 102 3.53 -26.82 17.50
CA VAL A 102 3.08 -28.11 18.05
C VAL A 102 4.17 -29.16 17.96
N LEU A 103 4.82 -29.30 16.80
CA LEU A 103 5.92 -30.26 16.61
C LEU A 103 7.10 -29.96 17.54
N PHE A 104 7.45 -28.68 17.70
CA PHE A 104 8.53 -28.25 18.58
C PHE A 104 8.19 -28.49 20.06
N GLY A 105 6.95 -28.26 20.47
CA GLY A 105 6.49 -28.59 21.83
C GLY A 105 6.57 -30.08 22.11
N LEU A 106 6.13 -30.92 21.17
CA LEU A 106 6.24 -32.38 21.29
C LEU A 106 7.69 -32.84 21.34
N PHE A 107 8.57 -32.24 20.54
CA PHE A 107 10.01 -32.51 20.55
C PHE A 107 10.64 -32.20 21.92
N ILE A 108 10.29 -31.06 22.56
CA ILE A 108 10.77 -30.72 23.91
C ILE A 108 10.31 -31.76 24.93
N VAL A 109 9.04 -32.19 24.88
CA VAL A 109 8.53 -33.23 25.79
C VAL A 109 9.33 -34.52 25.64
N LEU A 110 9.65 -34.93 24.41
CA LEU A 110 10.47 -36.12 24.16
C LEU A 110 11.90 -35.99 24.68
N LEU A 111 12.49 -34.79 24.68
CA LEU A 111 13.84 -34.56 25.21
C LEU A 111 13.92 -34.56 26.75
N LEU A 112 12.81 -34.24 27.42
CA LEU A 112 12.74 -34.17 28.89
C LEU A 112 12.40 -35.51 29.56
N ILE A 113 12.03 -36.52 28.76
CA ILE A 113 11.84 -37.90 29.19
C ILE A 113 13.18 -38.63 29.08
#